data_AF-A0A2U9Q070-F1
#
_entry.id   AF-A0A2U9Q070-F1
#
_cell.length_a   1.000
_cell.length_b   1.000
_cell.length_c   1.000
_cell.angle_alpha   90.00
_cell.angle_beta   90.00
_cell.angle_gamma   90.00
#
_symmetry.space_group_name_H-M   'P 1'
#
loop_
_entity.id
_entity.type
_entity.pdbx_description
1 polymer ?
#
loop_
_entity_poly.entity_id
_entity_poly.type
_entity_poly.pdbx_seq_one_letter_code
_entity_poly.pdbx_strand_id
1 'polypeptide(L)'
;MSTSQAIYKPLSMAISVAGGLLAGKVFSEIWQRVSRSDQEPPEPEDLSRSTREAIIAAAIHGLIVGVIRAGLARAQAKGFQALTDEELDSA
;
A
#
# COMPACT_ATOMS: atom_id res chain seq x y z
N MET A 1 7.21 -8.06 -30.50
CA MET A 1 6.91 -7.75 -29.08
C MET A 1 7.65 -6.47 -28.75
N SER A 2 6.93 -5.41 -28.40
CA SER A 2 7.48 -4.06 -28.24
C SER A 2 8.41 -3.97 -27.02
N THR A 3 9.62 -3.47 -27.22
CA THR A 3 10.69 -3.26 -26.21
C THR A 3 10.21 -2.51 -24.95
N SER A 4 9.14 -1.71 -25.06
CA SER A 4 8.53 -1.01 -23.91
C SER A 4 7.90 -1.95 -22.88
N GLN A 5 7.36 -3.12 -23.28
CA GLN A 5 6.81 -4.10 -22.33
C GLN A 5 7.90 -4.90 -21.58
N ALA A 6 9.11 -4.97 -22.15
CA ALA A 6 10.22 -5.73 -21.56
C ALA A 6 10.89 -4.99 -20.38
N ILE A 7 10.87 -3.66 -20.38
CA ILE A 7 11.44 -2.84 -19.27
C ILE A 7 10.38 -2.57 -18.19
N TYR A 8 9.11 -2.43 -18.57
CA TYR A 8 8.05 -2.10 -17.60
C TYR A 8 7.83 -3.21 -16.57
N LYS A 9 7.87 -4.49 -16.98
CA LYS A 9 7.74 -5.64 -16.07
C LYS A 9 8.81 -5.67 -14.96
N PRO A 10 10.12 -5.70 -15.26
CA PRO A 10 11.15 -5.72 -14.21
C PRO A 10 11.13 -4.47 -13.33
N LEU A 11 10.88 -3.30 -13.91
CA LEU A 11 10.76 -2.07 -13.12
C LEU A 11 9.56 -2.10 -12.18
N SER A 12 8.40 -2.56 -12.66
CA SER A 12 7.19 -2.72 -11.83
C SER A 12 7.39 -3.71 -10.68
N MET A 13 8.14 -4.79 -10.91
CA MET A 13 8.51 -5.75 -9.86
C MET A 13 9.43 -5.11 -8.82
N ALA A 14 10.47 -4.39 -9.26
CA ALA A 14 11.39 -3.70 -8.35
C ALA A 14 10.66 -2.69 -7.45
N ILE A 15 9.77 -1.89 -8.04
CA ILE A 15 8.93 -0.94 -7.30
C ILE A 15 7.99 -1.67 -6.33
N SER A 16 7.40 -2.79 -6.74
CA SER A 16 6.51 -3.60 -5.89
C SER A 16 7.25 -4.16 -4.66
N VAL A 17 8.45 -4.70 -4.86
CA VAL A 17 9.29 -5.22 -3.77
C VAL A 17 9.70 -4.10 -2.82
N ALA A 18 10.20 -2.98 -3.37
CA ALA A 18 10.58 -1.81 -2.56
C ALA A 18 9.39 -1.27 -1.75
N GLY A 19 8.22 -1.18 -2.39
CA GLY A 19 6.97 -0.79 -1.74
C GLY A 19 6.55 -1.76 -0.63
N GLY A 20 6.66 -3.07 -0.85
CA GLY A 20 6.37 -4.10 0.15
C GLY A 20 7.28 -4.00 1.38
N LEU A 21 8.58 -3.76 1.18
CA LEU A 21 9.55 -3.58 2.28
C LEU A 21 9.25 -2.31 3.10
N LEU A 22 8.96 -1.20 2.44
CA LEU A 22 8.56 0.05 3.09
C LEU A 22 7.25 -0.12 3.87
N ALA A 23 6.26 -0.79 3.27
CA ALA A 23 4.99 -1.08 3.93
C ALA A 23 5.17 -1.94 5.18
N GLY A 24 6.02 -2.98 5.11
CA GLY A 24 6.34 -3.82 6.27
C GLY A 24 6.97 -3.03 7.42
N LYS A 25 7.87 -2.09 7.11
CA LYS A 25 8.47 -1.20 8.12
C LYS A 25 7.43 -0.28 8.78
N VAL A 26 6.61 0.39 7.97
CA VAL A 26 5.55 1.29 8.47
C VAL A 26 4.53 0.52 9.32
N PHE A 27 4.15 -0.68 8.88
CA PHE A 27 3.26 -1.55 9.65
C PHE A 27 3.88 -1.91 11.01
N SER A 28 5.15 -2.31 11.05
CA SER A 28 5.85 -2.62 12.31
C SER A 28 5.87 -1.44 13.28
N GLU A 29 6.17 -0.24 12.79
CA GLU A 29 6.16 1.00 13.60
C GLU A 29 4.77 1.32 14.16
N ILE A 30 3.73 1.20 13.33
CA ILE A 30 2.35 1.40 13.77
C ILE A 30 1.95 0.33 14.79
N TRP A 31 2.31 -0.93 14.54
CA TRP A 31 1.99 -2.06 15.39
C TRP A 31 2.60 -1.88 16.79
N GLN A 32 3.90 -1.59 16.87
CA GLN A 32 4.59 -1.32 18.13
C GLN A 32 3.95 -0.16 18.92
N ARG A 33 3.38 0.82 18.22
CA ARG A 33 2.75 1.98 18.86
C ARG A 33 1.33 1.72 19.36
N VAL A 34 0.64 0.74 18.77
CA VAL A 34 -0.75 0.38 19.09
C VAL A 34 -0.79 -0.82 20.06
N SER A 35 0.14 -1.77 19.97
CA SER A 35 0.23 -2.89 20.89
C SER A 35 0.79 -2.42 22.23
N ARG A 36 -0.06 -2.31 23.26
CA ARG A 36 0.34 -2.03 24.65
C ARG A 36 1.13 -3.16 25.33
N SER A 37 1.50 -4.20 24.60
CA SER A 37 2.34 -5.28 25.05
C SER A 37 3.36 -5.57 23.97
N ASP A 38 4.59 -5.81 24.37
CA ASP A 38 5.76 -6.08 23.53
C ASP A 38 5.67 -7.45 22.82
N GLN A 39 4.45 -7.89 22.50
CA GLN A 39 4.15 -9.20 21.95
C GLN A 39 4.02 -9.11 20.42
N GLU A 40 4.58 -10.11 19.76
CA GLU A 40 4.57 -10.30 18.32
C GLU A 40 3.13 -10.17 17.75
N PRO A 41 2.95 -9.74 16.48
CA PRO A 41 1.63 -9.66 15.86
C PRO A 41 0.87 -10.98 16.01
N PRO A 42 -0.41 -10.95 16.44
CA PRO A 42 -1.18 -12.17 16.63
C PRO A 42 -1.30 -12.92 15.31
N GLU A 43 -1.02 -14.22 15.35
CA GLU A 43 -1.08 -15.05 14.16
C GLU A 43 -2.52 -15.07 13.59
N PRO A 44 -2.68 -14.95 12.26
CA PRO A 44 -3.98 -14.92 11.61
C PRO A 44 -4.79 -16.22 11.77
N GLU A 45 -4.18 -17.27 12.29
CA GLU A 45 -4.75 -18.62 12.48
C GLU A 45 -5.32 -18.84 13.89
N ASP A 46 -5.23 -17.84 14.77
CA ASP A 46 -5.70 -17.95 16.15
C ASP A 46 -7.24 -17.89 16.24
N LEU A 47 -7.86 -19.05 16.05
CA LEU A 47 -9.31 -19.29 16.12
C LEU A 47 -9.91 -19.14 17.53
N SER A 48 -9.09 -18.80 18.55
CA SER A 48 -9.58 -18.45 19.89
C SER A 48 -10.31 -17.10 19.93
N ARG A 49 -10.20 -16.31 18.86
CA ARG A 49 -10.69 -14.94 18.77
C ARG A 49 -12.15 -14.83 18.31
N SER A 50 -12.87 -13.90 18.92
CA SER A 50 -14.29 -13.67 18.70
C SER A 50 -14.56 -13.18 17.27
N THR A 51 -15.72 -13.50 16.69
CA THR A 51 -16.22 -12.89 15.43
C THR A 51 -16.10 -11.37 15.42
N ARG A 52 -16.20 -10.74 16.60
CA ARG A 52 -15.98 -9.30 16.78
C ARG A 52 -14.56 -8.88 16.39
N GLU A 53 -13.54 -9.63 16.80
CA GLU A 53 -12.14 -9.31 16.49
C GLU A 53 -11.85 -9.47 15.00
N ALA A 54 -12.40 -10.51 14.35
CA ALA A 54 -12.29 -10.67 12.91
C ALA A 54 -12.90 -9.49 12.13
N ILE A 55 -14.09 -9.01 12.54
CA ILE A 55 -14.73 -7.84 11.93
C ILE A 55 -13.90 -6.57 12.16
N ILE A 56 -13.35 -6.37 13.37
CA ILE A 56 -12.49 -5.22 13.66
C ILE A 56 -11.21 -5.26 12.82
N ALA A 57 -10.56 -6.42 12.71
CA ALA A 57 -9.38 -6.60 11.87
C ALA A 57 -9.67 -6.31 10.40
N ALA A 58 -10.80 -6.81 9.88
CA ALA A 58 -11.25 -6.53 8.52
C ALA A 58 -11.54 -5.03 8.29
N ALA A 59 -12.15 -4.35 9.27
CA ALA A 59 -12.41 -2.91 9.19
C ALA A 59 -11.11 -2.09 9.16
N ILE A 60 -10.12 -2.45 9.97
CA ILE A 60 -8.79 -1.80 9.96
C ILE A 60 -8.10 -2.03 8.62
N HIS A 61 -8.12 -3.26 8.10
CA HIS A 61 -7.56 -3.56 6.78
C HIS A 61 -8.23 -2.74 5.68
N GLY A 62 -9.57 -2.69 5.69
CA GLY A 62 -10.35 -1.88 4.76
C GLY A 62 -10.03 -0.38 4.83
N LEU A 63 -9.83 0.16 6.04
CA LEU A 63 -9.44 1.55 6.25
C LEU A 63 -8.05 1.85 5.67
N ILE A 64 -7.06 0.99 5.92
CA ILE A 64 -5.70 1.15 5.37
C ILE A 64 -5.73 1.13 3.84
N VAL A 65 -6.39 0.13 3.24
CA VAL A 65 -6.54 0.02 1.78
C VAL A 65 -7.26 1.25 1.21
N GLY A 66 -8.30 1.72 1.88
CA GLY A 66 -9.03 2.93 1.49
C GLY A 66 -8.14 4.17 1.48
N VAL A 67 -7.35 4.38 2.54
CA VAL A 67 -6.41 5.52 2.64
C VAL A 67 -5.35 5.46 1.53
N ILE A 68 -4.76 4.29 1.29
CA ILE A 68 -3.77 4.12 0.22
C ILE A 68 -4.38 4.44 -1.14
N ARG A 69 -5.58 3.91 -1.44
CA ARG A 69 -6.28 4.17 -2.70
C ARG A 69 -6.59 5.66 -2.88
N ALA A 70 -7.05 6.33 -1.83
CA ALA A 70 -7.33 7.76 -1.88
C ALA A 70 -6.06 8.59 -2.12
N GLY A 71 -4.95 8.25 -1.44
CA GLY A 71 -3.65 8.87 -1.64
C GLY A 71 -3.13 8.69 -3.07
N LEU A 72 -3.18 7.47 -3.58
CA LEU A 72 -2.78 7.16 -4.96
C LEU A 72 -3.67 7.84 -5.98
N ALA A 73 -4.99 7.83 -5.83
CA ALA A 73 -5.91 8.52 -6.75
C ALA A 73 -5.60 10.02 -6.82
N ARG A 74 -5.29 10.64 -5.69
CA ARG A 74 -4.89 12.06 -5.64
C ARG A 74 -3.52 12.32 -6.26
N ALA A 75 -2.55 11.44 -6.04
CA ALA A 75 -1.23 11.52 -6.66
C ALA A 75 -1.30 11.32 -8.19
N GLN A 76 -2.10 10.36 -8.65
CA GLN A 76 -2.35 10.12 -10.07
C GLN A 76 -3.03 11.31 -10.72
N ALA A 77 -4.07 11.89 -10.10
CA ALA A 77 -4.73 13.08 -10.62
C ALA A 77 -3.75 14.26 -10.78
N LYS A 78 -2.85 14.46 -9.81
CA LYS A 78 -1.80 15.49 -9.88
C LYS A 78 -0.72 15.18 -10.91
N GLY A 79 -0.26 13.93 -10.98
CA GLY A 79 0.75 13.50 -11.94
C GLY A 79 0.23 13.55 -13.38
N PHE A 80 -1.04 13.20 -13.61
CA PHE A 80 -1.68 13.32 -14.90
C PHE A 80 -1.79 14.79 -15.35
N GLN A 81 -2.16 15.70 -14.44
CA GLN A 81 -2.13 17.13 -14.73
C GLN A 81 -0.72 17.61 -15.11
N ALA A 82 0.30 17.26 -14.32
CA ALA A 82 1.68 17.66 -14.60
C ALA A 82 2.20 17.14 -15.95
N LEU A 83 1.89 15.89 -16.32
CA LEU A 83 2.28 15.32 -17.60
C LEU A 83 1.50 15.93 -18.78
N THR A 84 0.23 16.28 -18.58
CA THR A 84 -0.60 16.90 -19.63
C THR A 84 -0.18 18.35 -19.89
N ASP A 85 0.23 19.08 -18.85
CA ASP A 85 0.76 20.45 -18.98
C ASP A 85 2.08 20.46 -19.77
N GLU A 86 2.93 19.44 -19.61
CA GLU A 86 4.19 19.29 -20.34
C GLU A 86 3.98 18.99 -21.85
N GLU A 87 2.87 18.33 -22.21
CA GLU A 87 2.49 18.02 -23.61
C GLU A 87 1.85 19.22 -24.34
N LEU A 88 1.32 20.21 -23.61
CA LEU A 88 0.78 21.45 -24.19
C LEU A 88 1.83 22.54 -24.39
N ASP A 89 2.97 22.49 -23.69
CA ASP A 89 4.11 23.42 -23.88
C ASP A 89 5.11 22.91 -24.94
N SER A 90 4.95 21.66 -25.40
CA SER A 90 5.81 21.00 -26.40
C SER A 90 5.18 20.82 -27.79
N ALA A 91 4.04 21.47 -28.05
CA ALA A 91 3.36 21.54 -29.36
C ALA A 91 3.26 22.99 -29.87
#